data_AF-A0A844U0J1-F1
#
_entry.id   AF-A0A844U0J1-F1
#
_cell.length_a   1.000
_cell.length_b   1.000
_cell.length_c   1.000
_cell.angle_alpha   90.00
_cell.angle_beta   90.00
_cell.angle_gamma   90.00
#
_symmetry.space_group_name_H-M   'P 1'
#
loop_
_entity.id
_entity.type
_entity.pdbx_description
1 polymer ?
#
loop_
_entity_poly.entity_id
_entity_poly.type
_entity_poly.pdbx_seq_one_letter_code
_entity_poly.pdbx_strand_id
1 'polypeptide(L)'
;MNYIKNIVKHFAVVLMLFLSIGAFAQVNKTAGTRITDVTTEKELNQAAILDLDSSTRGFYMPRMNTAQRDQLGEKLLEEMANGKENTGLSIYNTTTDCIEYWNAETSKWRSL
;
A
#
# COMPACT_ATOMS: atom_id res chain seq x y z
N MET A 1 -11.86 37.84 44.53
CA MET A 1 -10.97 36.66 44.42
C MET A 1 -11.70 35.38 43.99
N ASN A 2 -12.92 35.10 44.47
CA ASN A 2 -13.65 33.88 44.11
C ASN A 2 -14.17 33.85 42.66
N TYR A 3 -14.53 35.00 42.09
CA TYR A 3 -15.02 35.10 40.71
C TYR A 3 -13.97 34.72 39.65
N ILE A 4 -12.74 35.24 39.80
CA ILE A 4 -11.61 34.93 38.90
C ILE A 4 -11.24 33.44 38.99
N LYS A 5 -11.24 32.86 40.21
CA LYS A 5 -11.01 31.43 40.42
C LYS A 5 -12.04 30.57 39.69
N ASN A 6 -13.31 30.98 39.70
CA ASN A 6 -14.37 30.27 38.98
C ASN A 6 -14.19 30.36 37.46
N ILE A 7 -13.85 31.53 36.91
CA ILE A 7 -13.60 31.67 35.46
C ILE A 7 -12.43 30.79 34.99
N VAL A 8 -11.31 30.78 35.73
CA VAL A 8 -10.16 29.93 35.41
C VAL A 8 -10.53 28.45 35.45
N LYS A 9 -11.37 28.03 36.41
CA LYS A 9 -11.87 26.65 36.50
C LYS A 9 -12.72 26.26 35.30
N HIS A 10 -13.64 27.11 34.85
CA HIS A 10 -14.47 26.82 33.68
C HIS A 10 -13.64 26.79 32.39
N PHE A 11 -12.69 27.72 32.24
CA PHE A 11 -11.77 27.72 31.11
C PHE A 11 -10.92 26.44 31.06
N ALA A 12 -10.38 26.00 32.20
CA ALA A 12 -9.63 24.75 32.29
C ALA A 12 -10.47 23.51 31.93
N VAL A 13 -11.75 23.48 32.33
CA VAL A 13 -12.67 22.39 31.99
C VAL A 13 -13.00 22.37 30.49
N VAL A 14 -13.26 23.54 29.89
CA VAL A 14 -13.52 23.65 28.44
C VAL A 14 -12.28 23.28 27.62
N LEU A 15 -11.08 23.68 28.08
CA LEU A 15 -9.82 23.31 27.45
C LEU A 15 -9.56 21.79 27.53
N MET A 16 -9.84 21.15 28.67
CA MET A 16 -9.75 19.68 28.80
C MET A 16 -10.75 18.95 27.91
N LEU A 17 -11.99 19.47 27.77
CA LEU A 17 -12.99 18.92 26.86
C LEU A 17 -12.53 19.03 25.40
N PHE A 18 -11.94 20.17 25.00
CA PHE A 18 -11.39 20.35 23.66
C PHE A 18 -10.18 19.44 23.37
N LEU A 19 -9.33 19.19 24.38
CA LEU A 19 -8.19 18.27 24.27
C LEU A 19 -8.61 16.79 24.21
N SER A 20 -9.80 16.44 24.71
CA SER A 20 -10.35 15.06 24.64
C SER A 20 -10.93 14.69 23.27
N ILE A 21 -11.03 15.64 22.33
CA ILE A 21 -11.42 15.41 20.92
C ILE A 21 -10.21 14.91 20.09
N GLY A 22 -9.03 14.78 20.72
CA GLY A 22 -7.82 14.28 20.10
C GLY A 22 -7.83 12.76 19.84
N ALA A 23 -8.03 12.41 18.57
CA ALA A 23 -7.48 11.24 17.87
C ALA A 23 -8.00 9.82 18.21
N PHE A 24 -9.20 9.49 17.72
CA PHE A 24 -9.54 8.12 17.33
C PHE A 24 -9.68 8.02 15.81
N ALA A 25 -8.55 7.95 15.10
CA ALA A 25 -8.58 7.60 13.67
C ALA A 25 -7.41 6.71 13.23
N GLN A 26 -6.52 6.33 14.15
CA GLN A 26 -5.51 5.32 13.87
C GLN A 26 -6.08 3.97 14.27
N VAL A 27 -6.82 3.37 13.34
CA VAL A 27 -7.08 1.94 13.33
C VAL A 27 -5.70 1.29 13.36
N ASN A 28 -5.38 0.59 14.45
CA ASN A 28 -4.22 -0.28 14.52
C ASN A 28 -4.41 -1.37 13.46
N LYS A 29 -3.97 -1.12 12.21
CA LYS A 29 -4.04 -2.13 11.15
C LYS A 29 -3.05 -3.23 11.50
N THR A 30 -3.58 -4.31 12.02
CA THR A 30 -2.89 -5.56 12.30
C THR A 30 -2.44 -6.16 10.97
N ALA A 31 -1.23 -5.79 10.52
CA ALA A 31 -0.51 -6.28 9.34
C ALA A 31 -1.26 -6.22 7.98
N GLY A 32 -0.76 -5.40 7.06
CA GLY A 32 -1.20 -5.36 5.66
C GLY A 32 -2.32 -4.36 5.35
N THR A 33 -2.72 -4.31 4.08
CA THR A 33 -3.76 -3.41 3.56
C THR A 33 -4.67 -4.15 2.61
N ARG A 34 -5.98 -4.11 2.88
CA ARG A 34 -7.01 -4.48 1.91
C ARG A 34 -7.48 -3.27 1.11
N ILE A 35 -7.64 -3.46 -0.19
CA ILE A 35 -8.36 -2.57 -1.10
C ILE A 35 -9.59 -3.32 -1.57
N THR A 36 -10.77 -2.77 -1.31
CA THR A 36 -12.05 -3.39 -1.66
C THR A 36 -13.08 -2.37 -2.11
N ASP A 37 -14.06 -2.81 -2.90
CA ASP A 37 -15.20 -2.02 -3.35
C ASP A 37 -16.48 -2.25 -2.51
N VAL A 38 -16.40 -3.06 -1.45
CA VAL A 38 -17.49 -3.22 -0.48
C VAL A 38 -17.29 -2.35 0.76
N THR A 39 -18.39 -1.93 1.38
CA THR A 39 -18.37 -1.11 2.61
C THR A 39 -18.36 -1.94 3.89
N THR A 40 -18.56 -3.26 3.78
CA THR A 40 -18.53 -4.18 4.92
C THR A 40 -17.09 -4.52 5.30
N GLU A 41 -16.79 -4.43 6.59
CA GLU A 41 -15.52 -4.94 7.11
C GLU A 41 -15.45 -6.46 6.91
N LYS A 42 -14.29 -6.93 6.44
CA LYS A 42 -13.98 -8.33 6.22
C LYS A 42 -12.55 -8.57 6.69
N GLU A 43 -12.32 -9.73 7.29
CA GLU A 43 -11.00 -10.15 7.80
C GLU A 43 -9.95 -10.18 6.70
N LEU A 44 -8.76 -9.60 6.97
CA LEU A 44 -7.61 -9.60 6.07
C LEU A 44 -7.07 -11.02 5.85
N ASN A 45 -6.57 -11.30 4.64
CA ASN A 45 -5.77 -12.51 4.44
C ASN A 45 -4.47 -12.41 5.25
N GLN A 46 -4.27 -13.31 6.21
CA GLN A 46 -3.14 -13.31 7.13
C GLN A 46 -1.78 -13.51 6.45
N ALA A 47 -1.76 -14.04 5.22
CA ALA A 47 -0.55 -14.24 4.44
C ALA A 47 -0.28 -13.11 3.42
N ALA A 48 -1.13 -12.07 3.33
CA ALA A 48 -1.02 -11.02 2.33
C ALA A 48 -0.77 -9.64 2.94
N ILE A 49 0.30 -8.97 2.49
CA ILE A 49 0.53 -7.55 2.81
C ILE A 49 -0.41 -6.64 2.00
N LEU A 50 -0.76 -7.05 0.79
CA LEU A 50 -1.75 -6.39 -0.06
C LEU A 50 -2.84 -7.39 -0.45
N ASP A 51 -4.08 -7.09 -0.06
CA ASP A 51 -5.26 -7.92 -0.30
C ASP A 51 -6.23 -7.16 -1.21
N LEU A 52 -6.46 -7.65 -2.43
CA LEU A 52 -7.39 -7.04 -3.38
C LEU A 52 -8.67 -7.89 -3.41
N ASP A 53 -9.77 -7.31 -2.96
CA ASP A 53 -11.06 -8.02 -2.85
C ASP A 53 -12.16 -7.24 -3.57
N SER A 54 -12.57 -7.73 -4.74
CA SER A 54 -13.68 -7.17 -5.50
C SER A 54 -14.34 -8.27 -6.34
N SER A 55 -15.66 -8.20 -6.45
CA SER A 55 -16.44 -9.04 -7.38
C SER A 55 -16.78 -8.33 -8.69
N THR A 56 -16.49 -7.03 -8.80
CA THR A 56 -16.88 -6.19 -9.94
C THR A 56 -15.69 -5.52 -10.65
N ARG A 57 -14.49 -5.59 -10.07
CA ARG A 57 -13.28 -4.92 -10.56
C ARG A 57 -12.08 -5.87 -10.53
N GLY A 58 -11.22 -5.75 -11.54
CA GLY A 58 -9.93 -6.46 -11.59
C GLY A 58 -8.76 -5.59 -11.12
N PHE A 59 -7.58 -6.21 -11.03
CA PHE A 59 -6.33 -5.50 -10.77
C PHE A 59 -5.72 -4.98 -12.07
N TYR A 60 -5.68 -3.65 -12.23
CA TYR A 60 -5.05 -3.01 -13.38
C TYR A 60 -3.56 -2.82 -13.13
N MET A 61 -2.77 -3.87 -13.39
CA MET A 61 -1.33 -3.90 -13.13
C MET A 61 -0.53 -2.93 -14.02
N PRO A 62 0.72 -2.56 -13.64
CA PRO A 62 1.60 -1.75 -14.50
C PRO A 62 1.75 -2.35 -15.89
N ARG A 63 1.61 -1.51 -16.93
CA ARG A 63 1.59 -1.93 -18.34
C ARG A 63 2.76 -1.32 -19.09
N MET A 64 3.45 -2.13 -19.88
CA MET A 64 4.61 -1.71 -20.67
C MET A 64 4.61 -2.47 -22.00
N ASN A 65 5.13 -1.86 -23.06
CA ASN A 65 5.45 -2.63 -24.27
C ASN A 65 6.79 -3.38 -24.09
N THR A 66 7.13 -4.28 -25.03
CA THR A 66 8.35 -5.09 -24.91
C THR A 66 9.62 -4.24 -24.79
N ALA A 67 9.75 -3.16 -25.56
CA ALA A 67 10.94 -2.31 -25.52
C ALA A 67 11.10 -1.60 -24.15
N GLN A 68 10.01 -1.07 -23.59
CA GLN A 68 10.03 -0.45 -22.26
C GLN A 68 10.34 -1.49 -21.16
N ARG A 69 9.81 -2.70 -21.31
CA ARG A 69 10.02 -3.83 -20.39
C ARG A 69 11.48 -4.30 -20.40
N ASP A 70 12.11 -4.34 -21.58
CA ASP A 70 13.53 -4.67 -21.73
C ASP A 70 14.42 -3.58 -21.12
N GLN A 71 14.11 -2.30 -21.33
CA GLN A 71 14.80 -1.18 -20.67
C GLN A 71 14.70 -1.26 -19.13
N LEU A 72 13.54 -1.66 -18.60
CA LEU A 72 13.40 -1.92 -17.17
C LEU A 72 14.31 -3.08 -16.74
N GLY A 73 14.39 -4.15 -17.52
CA GLY A 73 15.30 -5.29 -17.26
C GLY A 73 16.76 -4.86 -17.10
N GLU A 74 17.26 -3.97 -17.96
CA GLU A 74 18.63 -3.42 -17.84
C GLU A 74 18.86 -2.71 -16.50
N LYS A 75 17.89 -1.88 -16.07
CA LYS A 75 17.94 -1.23 -14.76
C LYS A 75 17.90 -2.23 -13.61
N LEU A 76 17.09 -3.28 -13.71
CA LEU A 76 17.01 -4.31 -12.67
C LEU A 76 18.34 -5.05 -12.50
N LEU A 77 19.09 -5.27 -13.60
CA LEU A 77 20.43 -5.85 -13.54
C LEU A 77 21.43 -4.94 -12.83
N GLU A 78 21.39 -3.63 -13.09
CA GLU A 78 22.22 -2.65 -12.36
C GLU A 78 21.89 -2.65 -10.85
N GLU A 79 20.61 -2.70 -10.50
CA GLU A 79 20.17 -2.76 -9.10
C GLU A 79 20.61 -4.05 -8.40
N MET A 80 20.56 -5.19 -9.11
CA MET A 80 21.05 -6.48 -8.60
C MET A 80 22.56 -6.47 -8.38
N ALA A 81 23.34 -5.81 -9.23
CA ALA A 81 24.78 -5.62 -9.02
C ALA A 81 25.08 -4.83 -7.73
N ASN A 82 24.12 -4.05 -7.23
CA ASN A 82 24.18 -3.32 -5.98
C ASN A 82 23.51 -4.06 -4.80
N GLY A 83 23.22 -5.36 -4.95
CA GLY A 83 22.67 -6.22 -3.91
C GLY A 83 21.16 -6.10 -3.68
N LYS A 84 20.41 -5.50 -4.62
CA LYS A 84 18.94 -5.47 -4.53
C LYS A 84 18.31 -6.73 -5.13
N GLU A 85 17.40 -7.35 -4.38
CA GLU A 85 16.60 -8.48 -4.85
C GLU A 85 15.30 -7.98 -5.47
N ASN A 86 15.13 -8.20 -6.78
CA ASN A 86 13.99 -7.71 -7.56
C ASN A 86 13.12 -8.84 -8.14
N THR A 87 13.36 -10.10 -7.75
CA THR A 87 12.55 -11.23 -8.21
C THR A 87 11.08 -11.06 -7.83
N GLY A 88 10.19 -11.37 -8.77
CA GLY A 88 8.73 -11.31 -8.57
C GLY A 88 8.09 -9.97 -8.96
N LEU A 89 8.87 -8.97 -9.38
CA LEU A 89 8.33 -7.77 -10.02
C LEU A 89 7.51 -8.18 -11.25
N SER A 90 6.24 -7.78 -11.30
CA SER A 90 5.28 -8.23 -12.31
C SER A 90 4.71 -7.06 -13.11
N ILE A 91 4.51 -7.28 -14.42
CA ILE A 91 3.95 -6.32 -15.38
C ILE A 91 3.01 -7.01 -16.37
N TYR A 92 2.20 -6.22 -17.08
CA TYR A 92 1.50 -6.66 -18.29
C TYR A 92 2.23 -6.16 -19.54
N ASN A 93 2.70 -7.07 -20.39
CA ASN A 93 3.36 -6.74 -21.64
C ASN A 93 2.32 -6.55 -22.75
N THR A 94 2.12 -5.31 -23.19
CA THR A 94 1.10 -4.96 -24.18
C THR A 94 1.46 -5.37 -25.61
N THR A 95 2.70 -5.80 -25.87
CA THR A 95 3.11 -6.31 -27.18
C THR A 95 2.84 -7.80 -27.32
N THR A 96 3.07 -8.57 -26.24
CA THR A 96 2.88 -10.03 -26.22
C THR A 96 1.53 -10.44 -25.65
N ASP A 97 0.80 -9.50 -25.05
CA ASP A 97 -0.49 -9.72 -24.37
C ASP A 97 -0.39 -10.68 -23.16
N CYS A 98 0.79 -10.71 -22.52
CA CYS A 98 1.09 -11.60 -21.41
C CYS A 98 1.36 -10.87 -20.09
N ILE A 99 1.06 -11.53 -18.98
CA ILE A 99 1.61 -11.14 -17.67
C ILE A 99 3.02 -11.71 -17.57
N GLU A 100 3.99 -10.86 -17.27
CA GLU A 100 5.39 -11.23 -17.14
C GLU A 100 5.92 -10.85 -15.76
N TYR A 101 6.84 -11.66 -15.23
CA TYR A 101 7.57 -11.37 -13.99
C TYR A 101 9.08 -11.46 -14.18
N TRP A 102 9.82 -10.65 -13.42
CA TRP A 102 11.29 -10.70 -13.39
C TRP A 102 11.77 -11.85 -12.51
N ASN A 103 12.66 -12.68 -13.04
CA ASN A 103 13.38 -13.71 -12.29
C ASN A 103 14.86 -13.31 -12.22
N ALA A 104 15.34 -12.90 -11.03
CA ALA A 104 16.70 -12.43 -10.84
C ALA A 104 17.74 -13.54 -11.03
N GLU A 105 17.45 -14.77 -10.58
CA GLU A 105 18.33 -15.93 -10.69
C GLU A 105 18.71 -16.22 -12.16
N THR A 106 17.75 -16.08 -13.08
CA THR A 106 17.98 -16.29 -14.51
C THR A 106 18.16 -15.00 -15.30
N SER A 107 18.10 -13.83 -14.64
CA SER A 107 18.25 -12.50 -15.23
C SER A 107 17.32 -12.28 -16.44
N LYS A 108 16.09 -12.78 -16.35
CA LYS A 108 15.13 -12.83 -17.46
C LYS A 108 13.71 -12.58 -16.99
N TRP A 109 12.96 -11.97 -17.90
CA TRP A 109 11.50 -11.93 -17.82
C TRP A 109 10.92 -13.31 -18.17
N ARG A 110 9.88 -13.70 -17.45
CA ARG A 110 9.13 -14.95 -17.62
C ARG A 110 7.66 -14.63 -17.77
N SER A 111 6.99 -15.23 -18.75
CA SER A 111 5.52 -15.21 -18.80
C SER A 111 4.96 -16.16 -17.76
N LEU A 112 3.84 -15.78 -17.14
CA LEU A 112 2.95 -16.71 -16.43
C LEU A 112 2.17 -17.58 -17.41
#